data_AF-A0A2N3RK52-F1
#
_entry.id   AF-A0A2N3RK52-F1
#
_cell.length_a   1.000
_cell.length_b   1.000
_cell.length_c   1.000
_cell.angle_alpha   90.00
_cell.angle_beta   90.00
_cell.angle_gamma   90.00
#
_symmetry.space_group_name_H-M   'P 1'
#
loop_
_entity.id
_entity.type
_entity.pdbx_description
1 polymer ?
#
loop_
_entity_poly.entity_id
_entity_poly.type
_entity_poly.pdbx_seq_one_letter_code
_entity_poly.pdbx_strand_id
1 'polypeptide(L)'
;MKLLVSAVVMSMLLVGCGKSEPTVNVSGQANSAGVTFNGKSLTLKRDSLPAATISADGALSIDGKPVDLNQAQRKAMRDYYAQVQGVAKKGVDIGTQGAAFGAHAAGEAIKGVLSGNSDQIGDKIQAEADTFKNKAMQICEHLASLRTAQDAAVQLVPAFAPYSTLTQHDIDDCRK
;
A
#
# COMPACT_ATOMS: atom_id res chain seq x y z
N MET A 1 -16.85 -24.05 -55.39
CA MET A 1 -16.62 -24.37 -53.96
C MET A 1 -15.58 -23.43 -53.42
N LYS A 2 -15.93 -22.72 -52.34
CA LYS A 2 -15.14 -21.68 -51.67
C LYS A 2 -13.91 -22.29 -51.00
N LEU A 3 -12.73 -21.74 -51.22
CA LEU A 3 -11.57 -21.96 -50.35
C LEU A 3 -11.03 -20.62 -49.89
N LEU A 4 -10.79 -20.60 -48.58
CA LEU A 4 -10.77 -19.44 -47.70
C LEU A 4 -9.42 -18.72 -47.70
N VAL A 5 -9.53 -17.40 -47.58
CA VAL A 5 -8.52 -16.44 -47.18
C VAL A 5 -7.94 -16.82 -45.81
N SER A 6 -6.62 -16.78 -45.65
CA SER A 6 -5.98 -16.48 -44.37
C SER A 6 -4.57 -15.93 -44.61
N ALA A 7 -4.49 -14.60 -44.69
CA ALA A 7 -3.24 -13.87 -44.66
C ALA A 7 -2.69 -13.92 -43.21
N VAL A 8 -1.51 -14.52 -43.05
CA VAL A 8 -0.76 -14.52 -41.79
C VAL A 8 -0.14 -13.14 -41.63
N VAL A 9 -0.76 -12.30 -40.79
CA VAL A 9 -0.18 -11.03 -40.37
C VAL A 9 0.83 -11.33 -39.27
N MET A 10 2.12 -11.23 -39.61
CA MET A 10 3.24 -11.32 -38.69
C MET A 10 3.30 -10.03 -37.86
N SER A 11 2.65 -10.02 -36.70
CA SER A 11 2.75 -8.92 -35.74
C SER A 11 4.15 -8.90 -35.12
N MET A 12 4.96 -7.93 -35.54
CA MET A 12 6.24 -7.60 -34.89
C MET A 12 5.99 -7.11 -33.47
N LEU A 13 6.41 -7.91 -32.48
CA LEU A 13 6.51 -7.49 -31.08
C LEU A 13 7.71 -6.54 -30.94
N LEU A 14 7.44 -5.24 -30.90
CA LEU A 14 8.38 -4.24 -30.39
C LEU A 14 8.57 -4.47 -28.88
N VAL A 15 9.61 -5.21 -28.51
CA VAL A 15 10.09 -5.30 -27.12
C VAL A 15 10.76 -3.97 -26.78
N GLY A 16 9.97 -2.99 -26.37
CA GLY A 16 10.47 -1.79 -25.73
C GLY A 16 10.90 -2.12 -24.31
N CYS A 17 12.21 -2.18 -24.06
CA CYS A 17 12.78 -2.21 -22.71
C CYS A 17 12.62 -0.84 -22.02
N GLY A 18 11.38 -0.45 -21.74
CA GLY A 18 11.10 0.48 -20.66
C GLY A 18 11.11 -0.33 -19.37
N LYS A 19 12.16 -0.18 -18.54
CA LYS A 19 12.07 -0.59 -17.13
C LYS A 19 10.94 0.25 -16.53
N SER A 20 9.74 -0.31 -16.57
CA SER A 20 8.60 0.22 -15.83
C SER A 20 8.99 0.05 -14.38
N GLU A 21 9.43 1.13 -13.74
CA GLU A 21 9.59 1.12 -12.29
C GLU A 21 8.25 0.65 -11.73
N PRO A 22 8.23 -0.40 -10.89
CA PRO A 22 6.98 -0.95 -10.39
C PRO A 22 6.26 0.17 -9.63
N THR A 23 5.20 0.70 -10.23
CA THR A 23 4.33 1.67 -9.57
C THR A 23 3.60 0.94 -8.46
N VAL A 24 3.91 1.30 -7.22
CA VAL A 24 3.21 0.80 -6.04
C VAL A 24 1.79 1.33 -6.10
N ASN A 25 0.83 0.43 -6.34
CA ASN A 25 -0.60 0.71 -6.33
C ASN A 25 -1.21 0.03 -5.10
N VAL A 26 -1.68 0.83 -4.15
CA VAL A 26 -2.29 0.35 -2.91
C VAL A 26 -3.57 1.14 -2.67
N SER A 27 -4.65 0.43 -2.38
CA SER A 27 -5.91 1.02 -1.95
C SER A 27 -6.39 0.34 -0.69
N GLY A 28 -6.85 1.12 0.28
CA GLY A 28 -7.50 0.64 1.49
C GLY A 28 -8.83 1.38 1.66
N GLN A 29 -9.88 0.66 2.05
CA GLN A 29 -11.19 1.24 2.29
C GLN A 29 -11.80 0.63 3.56
N ALA A 30 -12.33 1.49 4.41
CA ALA A 30 -13.11 1.14 5.59
C ALA A 30 -14.35 2.02 5.61
N ASN A 31 -15.53 1.42 5.42
CA ASN A 31 -16.78 2.16 5.20
C ASN A 31 -16.63 3.15 4.03
N SER A 32 -17.05 4.40 4.21
CA SER A 32 -16.89 5.46 3.21
C SER A 32 -15.56 6.23 3.31
N ALA A 33 -14.68 5.86 4.26
CA ALA A 33 -13.30 6.33 4.31
C ALA A 33 -12.38 5.45 3.45
N GLY A 34 -11.47 6.07 2.69
CA GLY A 34 -10.58 5.35 1.81
C GLY A 34 -9.28 6.10 1.54
N VAL A 35 -8.25 5.31 1.21
CA VAL A 35 -6.92 5.78 0.81
C VAL A 35 -6.59 5.07 -0.51
N THR A 36 -6.11 5.83 -1.49
CA THR A 36 -5.61 5.28 -2.75
C THR A 36 -4.26 5.90 -3.07
N PHE A 37 -3.26 5.07 -3.29
CA PHE A 37 -1.91 5.47 -3.66
C PHE A 37 -1.53 4.74 -4.95
N ASN A 38 -1.06 5.46 -5.96
CA ASN A 38 -0.70 4.90 -7.27
C ASN A 38 0.73 5.23 -7.70
N GLY A 39 1.56 5.70 -6.76
CA GLY A 39 2.94 6.14 -7.02
C GLY A 39 3.07 7.54 -7.63
N LYS A 40 1.98 8.15 -8.11
CA LYS A 40 1.96 9.52 -8.63
C LYS A 40 1.17 10.47 -7.72
N SER A 41 0.10 9.95 -7.14
CA SER A 41 -0.80 10.68 -6.27
C SER A 41 -1.28 9.82 -5.11
N LEU A 42 -1.60 10.49 -4.01
CA LEU A 42 -2.30 9.98 -2.85
C LEU A 42 -3.69 10.63 -2.82
N THR A 43 -4.74 9.83 -2.90
CA THR A 43 -6.12 10.29 -2.77
C THR A 43 -6.71 9.81 -1.44
N LEU A 44 -7.30 10.73 -0.69
CA LEU A 44 -7.96 10.51 0.58
C LEU A 44 -9.45 10.78 0.42
N LYS A 45 -10.28 9.82 0.82
CA LYS A 45 -11.72 9.94 0.95
C LYS A 45 -12.11 9.81 2.41
N ARG A 46 -13.03 10.66 2.84
CA ARG A 46 -13.58 10.67 4.21
C ARG A 46 -15.08 10.87 4.11
N ASP A 47 -15.79 10.40 5.12
CA ASP A 47 -17.23 10.54 5.19
C ASP A 47 -17.63 12.01 5.11
N SER A 48 -18.57 12.32 4.22
CA SER A 48 -19.10 13.68 4.01
C SER A 48 -18.07 14.74 3.61
N LEU A 49 -16.88 14.35 3.15
CA LEU A 49 -15.87 15.28 2.62
C LEU A 49 -15.59 14.99 1.14
N PRO A 50 -15.33 16.03 0.33
CA PRO A 50 -14.83 15.84 -1.02
C PRO A 50 -13.48 15.11 -1.01
N ALA A 51 -13.09 14.50 -2.12
CA ALA A 51 -11.79 13.83 -2.17
C ALA A 51 -10.64 14.85 -2.09
N ALA A 52 -9.64 14.58 -1.24
CA ALA A 52 -8.37 15.29 -1.25
C ALA A 52 -7.35 14.48 -2.05
N THR A 53 -6.56 15.13 -2.89
CA THR A 53 -5.46 14.51 -3.63
C THR A 53 -4.16 15.27 -3.40
N ILE A 54 -3.11 14.53 -3.05
CA ILE A 54 -1.76 15.02 -2.81
C ILE A 54 -0.85 14.40 -3.87
N SER A 55 -0.16 15.23 -4.65
CA SER A 55 0.84 14.79 -5.61
C SER A 55 2.21 14.58 -4.96
N ALA A 56 3.10 13.86 -5.66
CA ALA A 56 4.44 13.57 -5.17
C ALA A 56 5.30 14.80 -4.82
N ASP A 57 5.05 15.96 -5.43
CA ASP A 57 5.74 17.22 -5.13
C ASP A 57 5.16 17.97 -3.91
N GLY A 58 4.03 17.49 -3.37
CA GLY A 58 3.32 18.06 -2.23
C GLY A 58 2.21 19.05 -2.60
N ALA A 59 1.80 19.15 -3.87
CA ALA A 59 0.60 19.94 -4.19
C ALA A 59 -0.65 19.25 -3.62
N LEU A 60 -1.54 20.04 -3.04
CA LEU A 60 -2.82 19.59 -2.50
C LEU A 60 -3.95 20.10 -3.39
N SER A 61 -4.90 19.22 -3.67
CA SER A 61 -6.19 19.58 -4.25
C SER A 61 -7.33 18.97 -3.45
N ILE A 62 -8.45 19.68 -3.37
CA ILE A 62 -9.69 19.23 -2.71
C ILE A 62 -10.80 19.41 -3.72
N ASP A 63 -11.60 18.37 -3.97
CA ASP A 63 -12.62 18.39 -5.03
C ASP A 63 -12.01 18.71 -6.41
N GLY A 64 -10.77 18.27 -6.65
CA GLY A 64 -9.99 18.60 -7.85
C GLY A 64 -9.51 20.06 -7.94
N LYS A 65 -9.88 20.92 -6.98
CA LYS A 65 -9.46 22.33 -6.95
C LYS A 65 -8.15 22.47 -6.19
N PRO A 66 -7.12 23.13 -6.76
CA PRO A 66 -5.85 23.31 -6.07
C PRO A 66 -6.01 24.19 -4.83
N VAL A 67 -5.35 23.81 -3.75
CA VAL A 67 -5.19 24.62 -2.54
C VAL A 67 -3.91 25.42 -2.68
N ASP A 68 -3.97 26.73 -2.44
CA ASP A 68 -2.77 27.57 -2.46
C ASP A 68 -1.90 27.26 -1.24
N LEU A 69 -0.65 26.85 -1.50
CA LEU A 69 0.30 26.44 -0.47
C LEU A 69 1.61 27.20 -0.66
N ASN A 70 2.10 27.80 0.42
CA ASN A 70 3.47 28.31 0.46
C ASN A 70 4.50 27.16 0.48
N GLN A 71 5.79 27.50 0.43
CA GLN A 71 6.85 26.51 0.36
C GLN A 71 6.90 25.58 1.59
N ALA A 72 6.69 26.11 2.80
CA ALA A 72 6.69 25.32 4.02
C ALA A 72 5.52 24.33 4.07
N GLN A 73 4.33 24.80 3.66
CA GLN A 73 3.12 23.98 3.55
C GLN A 73 3.28 22.87 2.52
N ARG A 74 3.78 23.19 1.32
CA ARG A 74 4.05 22.20 0.26
C ARG A 74 5.08 21.17 0.72
N LYS A 75 6.11 21.60 1.46
CA LYS A 75 7.08 20.68 2.05
C LYS A 75 6.43 19.71 3.03
N ALA A 76 5.57 20.19 3.94
CA ALA A 76 4.88 19.34 4.90
C ALA A 76 3.99 18.29 4.21
N MET A 77 3.25 18.69 3.17
CA MET A 77 2.43 17.75 2.38
C MET A 77 3.29 16.70 1.64
N ARG A 78 4.46 17.09 1.13
CA ARG A 78 5.41 16.16 0.51
C ARG A 78 6.01 15.18 1.51
N ASP A 79 6.35 15.65 2.71
CA ASP A 79 6.88 14.79 3.76
C ASP A 79 5.83 13.76 4.20
N TYR A 80 4.56 14.17 4.34
CA TYR A 80 3.44 13.26 4.58
C TYR A 80 3.25 12.25 3.44
N TYR A 81 3.28 12.71 2.17
CA TYR A 81 3.22 11.83 1.00
C TYR A 81 4.33 10.76 1.03
N ALA A 82 5.56 11.15 1.35
CA ALA A 82 6.71 10.24 1.41
C ALA A 82 6.53 9.17 2.51
N GLN A 83 5.97 9.54 3.67
CA GLN A 83 5.66 8.55 4.71
C GLN A 83 4.57 7.56 4.27
N VAL A 84 3.52 8.04 3.58
CA VAL A 84 2.48 7.15 3.03
C VAL A 84 3.07 6.21 1.98
N GLN A 85 3.96 6.70 1.11
CA GLN A 85 4.68 5.86 0.16
C GLN A 85 5.51 4.78 0.87
N GLY A 86 6.20 5.14 1.96
CA GLY A 86 6.98 4.19 2.76
C GLY A 86 6.10 3.07 3.35
N VAL A 87 4.96 3.43 3.94
CA VAL A 87 3.97 2.46 4.45
C VAL A 87 3.42 1.60 3.32
N ALA A 88 3.06 2.18 2.17
CA ALA A 88 2.55 1.45 1.02
C ALA A 88 3.57 0.42 0.50
N LYS A 89 4.84 0.82 0.36
CA LYS A 89 5.92 -0.08 -0.07
C LYS A 89 6.13 -1.22 0.92
N LYS A 90 6.25 -0.91 2.21
CA LYS A 90 6.43 -1.93 3.24
C LYS A 90 5.21 -2.87 3.33
N GLY A 91 4.01 -2.34 3.14
CA GLY A 91 2.77 -3.12 3.08
C GLY A 91 2.75 -4.11 1.91
N VAL A 92 3.18 -3.70 0.71
CA VAL A 92 3.34 -4.60 -0.45
C VAL A 92 4.38 -5.68 -0.18
N ASP A 93 5.52 -5.31 0.40
CA ASP A 93 6.60 -6.26 0.73
C ASP A 93 6.13 -7.31 1.76
N ILE A 94 5.42 -6.88 2.81
CA ILE A 94 4.83 -7.76 3.84
C ILE A 94 3.74 -8.64 3.22
N GLY A 95 2.84 -8.07 2.41
CA GLY A 95 1.77 -8.83 1.75
C GLY A 95 2.30 -9.92 0.82
N THR A 96 3.36 -9.62 0.06
CA THR A 96 4.03 -10.59 -0.81
C THR A 96 4.65 -11.73 0.00
N GLN A 97 5.34 -11.41 1.11
CA GLN A 97 5.90 -12.42 2.01
C GLN A 97 4.80 -13.26 2.68
N GLY A 98 3.69 -12.64 3.09
CA GLY A 98 2.54 -13.32 3.67
C GLY A 98 1.86 -14.28 2.70
N ALA A 99 1.71 -13.89 1.43
CA ALA A 99 1.17 -14.77 0.39
C ALA A 99 2.08 -15.98 0.14
N ALA A 100 3.40 -15.76 0.06
CA ALA A 100 4.37 -16.84 -0.08
C ALA A 100 4.34 -17.80 1.12
N PHE A 101 4.27 -17.27 2.33
CA PHE A 101 4.12 -18.05 3.56
C PHE A 101 2.83 -18.88 3.56
N GLY A 102 1.69 -18.28 3.21
CA GLY A 102 0.40 -18.97 3.16
C GLY A 102 0.39 -20.11 2.14
N ALA A 103 0.98 -19.90 0.96
CA ALA A 103 1.12 -20.95 -0.05
C ALA A 103 2.01 -22.12 0.44
N HIS A 104 3.14 -21.80 1.09
CA HIS A 104 4.03 -22.79 1.69
C HIS A 104 3.31 -23.61 2.77
N ALA A 105 2.61 -22.95 3.70
CA ALA A 105 1.87 -23.60 4.78
C ALA A 105 0.76 -24.52 4.24
N ALA A 106 0.01 -24.09 3.23
CA ALA A 106 -1.01 -24.93 2.59
C ALA A 106 -0.40 -26.16 1.91
N GLY A 107 0.73 -26.00 1.23
CA GLY A 107 1.47 -27.11 0.61
C GLY A 107 1.97 -28.12 1.63
N GLU A 108 2.57 -27.65 2.72
CA GLU A 108 3.05 -28.53 3.80
C GLU A 108 1.88 -29.22 4.54
N ALA A 109 0.72 -28.57 4.68
CA ALA A 109 -0.47 -29.22 5.25
C ALA A 109 -0.96 -30.41 4.41
N ILE A 110 -1.03 -30.26 3.07
CA ILE A 110 -1.39 -31.35 2.16
C ILE A 110 -0.39 -32.50 2.29
N LYS A 111 0.91 -32.18 2.32
CA LYS A 111 1.97 -33.16 2.52
C LYS A 111 1.87 -33.86 3.87
N GLY A 112 1.50 -33.15 4.94
CA GLY A 112 1.26 -33.72 6.26
C GLY A 112 0.16 -34.77 6.25
N VAL A 113 -0.97 -34.49 5.59
CA VAL A 113 -2.07 -35.46 5.41
C VAL A 113 -1.60 -36.70 4.65
N LEU A 114 -0.85 -36.53 3.56
CA LEU A 114 -0.38 -37.64 2.73
C LEU A 114 0.71 -38.49 3.40
N SER A 115 1.54 -37.89 4.27
CA SER A 115 2.67 -38.54 4.94
C SER A 115 2.39 -39.04 6.36
N GLY A 116 1.29 -38.60 6.98
CA GLY A 116 0.97 -38.93 8.38
C GLY A 116 1.78 -38.13 9.42
N ASN A 117 2.58 -37.15 9.00
CA ASN A 117 3.49 -36.37 9.85
C ASN A 117 2.98 -34.95 10.13
N SER A 118 1.69 -34.79 10.43
CA SER A 118 1.04 -33.48 10.61
C SER A 118 1.67 -32.62 11.71
N ASP A 119 2.06 -33.24 12.82
CA ASP A 119 2.42 -32.52 14.05
C ASP A 119 3.77 -31.81 13.91
N GLN A 120 4.79 -32.50 13.41
CA GLN A 120 6.12 -31.93 13.17
C GLN A 120 6.09 -30.81 12.11
N ILE A 121 5.22 -30.94 11.10
CA ILE A 121 5.02 -29.90 10.09
C ILE A 121 4.35 -28.67 10.71
N GLY A 122 3.33 -28.88 11.57
CA GLY A 122 2.64 -27.82 12.29
C GLY A 122 3.59 -26.96 13.12
N ASP A 123 4.45 -27.59 13.93
CA ASP A 123 5.42 -26.88 14.79
C ASP A 123 6.37 -26.00 13.98
N LYS A 124 6.84 -26.50 12.83
CA LYS A 124 7.74 -25.74 11.94
C LYS A 124 7.04 -24.53 11.33
N ILE A 125 5.81 -24.71 10.82
CA ILE A 125 5.02 -23.62 10.25
C ILE A 125 4.70 -22.56 11.32
N GLN A 126 4.43 -22.97 12.56
CA GLN A 126 4.21 -22.03 13.66
C GLN A 126 5.45 -21.17 13.96
N ALA A 127 6.65 -21.78 14.02
CA ALA A 127 7.88 -21.04 14.25
C ALA A 127 8.20 -20.04 13.11
N GLU A 128 7.92 -20.42 11.87
CA GLU A 128 8.02 -19.54 10.71
C GLU A 128 7.00 -18.39 10.78
N ALA A 129 5.76 -18.68 11.22
CA ALA A 129 4.71 -17.68 11.43
C ALA A 129 5.11 -16.64 12.49
N ASP A 130 5.65 -17.06 13.63
CA ASP A 130 6.09 -16.17 14.70
C ASP A 130 7.24 -15.27 14.23
N THR A 131 8.18 -15.82 13.46
CA THR A 131 9.26 -15.05 12.84
C THR A 131 8.73 -14.01 11.86
N PHE A 132 7.75 -14.39 11.03
CA PHE A 132 7.09 -13.48 10.09
C PHE A 132 6.32 -12.38 10.83
N LYS A 133 5.54 -12.72 11.85
CA LYS A 133 4.80 -11.77 12.70
C LYS A 133 5.74 -10.71 13.25
N ASN A 134 6.85 -11.11 13.87
CA ASN A 134 7.83 -10.18 14.44
C ASN A 134 8.41 -9.20 13.39
N LYS A 135 8.64 -9.65 12.16
CA LYS A 135 9.07 -8.78 11.04
C LYS A 135 7.96 -7.85 10.56
N ALA A 136 6.73 -8.35 10.50
CA ALA A 136 5.57 -7.57 10.08
C ALA A 136 5.28 -6.42 11.05
N MET A 137 5.46 -6.62 12.36
CA MET A 137 5.26 -5.58 13.39
C MET A 137 6.11 -4.31 13.19
N GLN A 138 7.21 -4.39 12.43
CA GLN A 138 8.00 -3.22 12.07
C GLN A 138 7.21 -2.17 11.27
N ILE A 139 6.08 -2.55 10.63
CA ILE A 139 5.19 -1.60 9.96
C ILE A 139 4.61 -0.56 10.92
N CYS A 140 4.43 -0.90 12.20
CA CYS A 140 3.85 0.01 13.19
C CYS A 140 4.75 1.22 13.46
N GLU A 141 6.08 1.06 13.36
CA GLU A 141 7.02 2.18 13.46
C GLU A 141 6.94 3.12 12.24
N HIS A 142 6.66 2.57 11.06
CA HIS A 142 6.37 3.40 9.88
C HIS A 142 5.04 4.14 10.03
N LEU A 143 4.01 3.52 10.63
CA LEU A 143 2.75 4.20 10.94
C LEU A 143 2.95 5.32 11.96
N ALA A 144 3.80 5.13 12.98
CA ALA A 144 4.14 6.19 13.92
C ALA A 144 4.81 7.39 13.21
N SER A 145 5.76 7.12 12.33
CA SER A 145 6.43 8.16 11.52
C SER A 145 5.46 8.88 10.58
N LEU A 146 4.52 8.14 9.98
CA LEU A 146 3.44 8.70 9.18
C LEU A 146 2.55 9.62 10.01
N ARG A 147 2.20 9.23 11.24
CA ARG A 147 1.40 10.06 12.13
C ARG A 147 2.11 11.36 12.48
N THR A 148 3.41 11.32 12.79
CA THR A 148 4.18 12.55 13.02
C THR A 148 4.15 13.49 11.81
N ALA A 149 4.31 12.97 10.60
CA ALA A 149 4.23 13.79 9.38
C ALA A 149 2.80 14.31 9.13
N GLN A 150 1.77 13.51 9.45
CA GLN A 150 0.38 13.93 9.39
C GLN A 150 0.13 15.12 10.33
N ASP A 151 0.54 15.00 11.60
CA ASP A 151 0.33 16.04 12.61
C ASP A 151 1.07 17.35 12.23
N ALA A 152 2.28 17.26 11.66
CA ALA A 152 3.00 18.41 11.13
C ALA A 152 2.29 19.06 9.94
N ALA A 153 1.74 18.26 9.02
CA ALA A 153 0.96 18.77 7.90
C ALA A 153 -0.32 19.48 8.36
N VAL A 154 -1.02 18.94 9.38
CA VAL A 154 -2.21 19.56 9.98
C VAL A 154 -1.89 20.92 10.59
N GLN A 155 -0.77 21.05 11.29
CA GLN A 155 -0.35 22.32 11.91
C GLN A 155 -0.11 23.43 10.87
N LEU A 156 0.39 23.08 9.69
CA LEU A 156 0.76 24.05 8.65
C LEU A 156 -0.34 24.26 7.60
N VAL A 157 -1.19 23.26 7.36
CA VAL A 157 -2.19 23.24 6.29
C VAL A 157 -3.59 22.99 6.88
N PRO A 158 -4.30 24.03 7.34
CA PRO A 158 -5.62 23.87 7.95
C PRO A 158 -6.64 23.15 7.07
N ALA A 159 -6.57 23.35 5.74
CA ALA A 159 -7.44 22.67 4.78
C ALA A 159 -7.25 21.14 4.73
N PHE A 160 -6.10 20.64 5.20
CA PHE A 160 -5.79 19.21 5.27
C PHE A 160 -6.30 18.56 6.58
N ALA A 161 -6.54 19.35 7.63
CA ALA A 161 -6.91 18.86 8.96
C ALA A 161 -8.07 17.83 8.96
N PRO A 162 -9.16 18.02 8.20
CA PRO A 162 -10.28 17.07 8.18
C PRO A 162 -9.93 15.69 7.59
N TYR A 163 -8.80 15.56 6.89
CA TYR A 163 -8.36 14.30 6.25
C TYR A 163 -7.39 13.49 7.11
N SER A 164 -6.88 14.10 8.18
CA SER A 164 -5.94 13.51 9.14
C SER A 164 -6.68 12.61 10.14
N THR A 165 -6.77 11.31 9.86
CA THR A 165 -7.51 10.38 10.72
C THR A 165 -6.65 9.37 11.45
N LEU A 166 -5.36 9.24 11.12
CA LEU A 166 -4.48 8.30 11.81
C LEU A 166 -4.24 8.82 13.23
N THR A 167 -4.70 8.11 14.26
CA THR A 167 -4.63 8.51 15.67
C THR A 167 -3.52 7.78 16.42
N GLN A 168 -3.24 8.19 17.66
CA GLN A 168 -2.28 7.47 18.50
C GLN A 168 -2.80 6.07 18.86
N HIS A 169 -4.12 5.94 19.05
CA HIS A 169 -4.76 4.67 19.34
C HIS A 169 -4.51 3.64 18.22
N ASP A 170 -4.53 4.06 16.95
CA ASP A 170 -4.24 3.18 15.82
C ASP A 170 -2.80 2.65 15.85
N ILE A 171 -1.84 3.46 16.30
CA ILE A 171 -0.44 3.04 16.44
C ILE A 171 -0.30 2.06 17.60
N ASP A 172 -0.96 2.35 18.72
CA ASP A 172 -0.90 1.50 19.91
C ASP A 172 -1.61 0.17 19.67
N ASP A 173 -2.70 0.17 18.89
CA ASP A 173 -3.43 -1.04 18.49
C ASP A 173 -2.63 -1.88 17.50
N CYS A 174 -1.94 -1.24 16.53
CA CYS A 174 -1.03 -1.94 15.62
C CYS A 174 0.04 -2.76 16.35
N ARG A 175 0.49 -2.31 17.53
CA ARG A 175 1.57 -2.95 18.30
C ARG A 175 1.14 -4.16 19.14
N LYS A 176 -0.16 -4.48 19.20
CA LYS A 176 -0.70 -5.62 19.97
C LYS A 176 -0.74 -6.89 19.12
#